data_AF-A0A0N5BF59-F1
#
_entry.id   AF-A0A0N5BF59-F1
#
_cell.length_a   1.000
_cell.length_b   1.000
_cell.length_c   1.000
_cell.angle_alpha   90.00
_cell.angle_beta   90.00
_cell.angle_gamma   90.00
#
_symmetry.space_group_name_H-M   'P 1'
#
loop_
_entity.id
_entity.type
_entity.pdbx_description
1 polymer ?
#
loop_
_entity_poly.entity_id
_entity_poly.type
_entity_poly.pdbx_seq_one_letter_code
_entity_poly.pdbx_strand_id
1 'polypeptide(L)'
;MINLQPTIGHIKNGSLVEILQASESPFRTNFVECLNHDRPSCNGINKERFKSECITIYEYIDVGIRILNSNYDFKSGELKIPIACQCRLEEKLFSHNLLTIEV
;
A
#
# COMPACT_ATOMS: atom_id res chain seq x y z
N MET A 1 8.80 19.13 6.15
CA MET A 1 7.43 19.29 6.69
C MET A 1 6.58 18.17 6.11
N ILE A 2 5.96 17.35 6.95
CA ILE A 2 5.05 16.28 6.51
C ILE A 2 3.70 16.95 6.20
N ASN A 3 3.16 16.75 4.99
CA ASN A 3 1.83 17.24 4.66
C ASN A 3 0.77 16.33 5.32
N LEU A 4 0.17 16.80 6.41
CA LEU A 4 -0.89 16.09 7.13
C LEU A 4 -2.30 16.36 6.58
N GLN A 5 -2.43 17.18 5.53
CA GLN A 5 -3.69 17.59 4.91
C GLN A 5 -3.63 17.33 3.39
N PRO A 6 -3.73 16.06 2.97
CA PRO A 6 -3.69 15.70 1.55
C PRO A 6 -4.94 16.20 0.84
N THR A 7 -4.77 16.84 -0.31
CA THR A 7 -5.88 17.30 -1.17
C THR A 7 -6.21 16.32 -2.30
N ILE A 8 -5.33 15.34 -2.53
CA ILE A 8 -5.41 14.37 -3.62
C ILE A 8 -5.02 12.99 -3.07
N GLY A 9 -5.62 11.94 -3.61
CA GLY A 9 -5.19 10.57 -3.34
C GLY A 9 -5.79 9.56 -4.31
N HIS A 10 -5.66 8.27 -4.00
CA HIS A 10 -6.17 7.19 -4.84
C HIS A 10 -7.29 6.44 -4.12
N ILE A 11 -8.31 6.02 -4.87
CA ILE A 11 -9.33 5.10 -4.36
C ILE A 11 -8.96 3.64 -4.67
N LYS A 12 -9.77 2.69 -4.19
CA LYS A 12 -9.55 1.24 -4.32
C LYS A 12 -9.24 0.73 -5.73
N ASN A 13 -9.87 1.31 -6.75
CA ASN A 13 -9.65 0.94 -8.16
C ASN A 13 -8.39 1.60 -8.78
N GLY A 14 -7.66 2.42 -8.01
CA GLY A 14 -6.47 3.14 -8.45
C GLY A 14 -6.73 4.53 -9.06
N SER A 15 -7.99 4.92 -9.27
CA SER A 15 -8.33 6.25 -9.80
C SER A 15 -7.86 7.36 -8.88
N LEU A 16 -7.37 8.44 -9.48
CA LEU A 16 -6.91 9.65 -8.81
C LEU A 16 -8.10 10.56 -8.50
N VAL A 17 -8.20 11.01 -7.25
CA VAL A 17 -9.34 11.78 -6.74
C VAL A 17 -8.87 13.00 -5.95
N GLU A 18 -9.68 14.05 -5.96
CA GLU A 18 -9.58 15.15 -5.00
C GLU A 18 -10.32 14.79 -3.72
N ILE A 19 -9.76 15.20 -2.59
CA ILE A 19 -10.31 14.96 -1.26
C ILE A 19 -10.95 16.27 -0.77
N LEU A 20 -12.18 16.17 -0.27
CA LEU A 20 -12.92 17.29 0.29
C LEU A 20 -12.17 17.85 1.50
N GLN A 21 -11.86 19.14 1.46
CA GLN A 21 -11.23 19.87 2.56
C GLN A 21 -12.21 20.95 3.07
N ALA A 22 -12.94 20.62 4.13
CA ALA A 22 -13.86 21.56 4.78
C ALA A 22 -13.11 22.52 5.72
N SER A 23 -13.59 23.76 5.87
CA SER A 23 -12.96 24.76 6.75
C SER A 23 -12.99 24.35 8.23
N GLU A 24 -14.12 23.83 8.69
CA GLU A 24 -14.34 23.48 10.10
C GLU A 24 -13.76 22.11 10.49
N SER A 25 -13.58 21.22 9.52
CA SER A 25 -13.14 19.84 9.73
C SER A 25 -12.31 19.34 8.53
N PRO A 26 -11.08 19.85 8.35
CA PRO A 26 -10.24 19.43 7.23
C PRO A 26 -9.87 17.96 7.37
N PHE A 27 -9.76 17.27 6.23
CA PHE A 27 -9.32 15.88 6.24
C PHE A 27 -7.83 15.81 6.55
N ARG A 28 -7.48 15.06 7.59
CA ARG A 28 -6.11 14.88 8.07
C ARG A 28 -5.76 13.42 8.23
N THR A 29 -4.56 13.05 7.80
CA THR A 29 -4.04 11.69 7.99
C THR A 29 -2.52 11.65 7.99
N ASN A 30 -1.96 10.60 8.58
CA ASN A 30 -0.55 10.26 8.49
C ASN A 30 -0.37 9.15 7.46
N PHE A 31 0.77 9.15 6.78
CA PHE A 31 1.10 8.15 5.77
C PHE A 31 2.39 7.45 6.17
N VAL A 32 2.36 6.11 6.16
CA VAL A 32 3.54 5.28 6.32
C VAL A 32 3.59 4.30 5.16
N GLU A 33 4.50 4.54 4.22
CA GLU A 33 4.73 3.69 3.07
C GLU A 33 6.14 3.09 3.10
N CYS A 34 6.33 1.99 2.36
CA CYS A 34 7.67 1.48 2.12
C CYS A 34 8.47 2.50 1.31
N LEU A 35 9.75 2.68 1.66
CA LEU A 35 10.65 3.61 0.98
C LEU A 35 10.75 3.35 -0.53
N ASN A 36 10.74 2.07 -0.92
CA ASN A 36 10.84 1.66 -2.32
C ASN A 36 9.58 0.89 -2.77
N HIS A 37 9.08 1.25 -3.96
CA HIS A 37 7.90 0.63 -4.56
C HIS A 37 8.19 -0.65 -5.35
N ASP A 38 9.46 -0.99 -5.59
CA ASP A 38 9.92 -2.20 -6.26
C ASP A 38 9.86 -3.46 -5.38
N ARG A 39 9.42 -3.31 -4.11
CA ARG A 39 9.25 -4.39 -3.12
C ARG A 39 10.57 -5.14 -2.88
N PRO A 40 11.59 -4.45 -2.34
CA PRO A 40 12.89 -5.06 -2.12
C PRO A 40 12.80 -6.17 -1.07
N SER A 41 13.81 -7.04 -1.05
CA SER A 41 13.95 -8.05 -0.01
C SER A 41 14.14 -7.42 1.35
N CYS A 42 13.53 -8.01 2.39
CA CYS A 42 13.60 -7.48 3.74
C CYS A 42 14.98 -7.73 4.37
N ASN A 43 15.38 -6.84 5.27
CA ASN A 43 16.60 -7.01 6.04
C ASN A 43 16.46 -8.14 7.08
N GLY A 44 17.51 -8.93 7.26
CA GLY A 44 17.58 -9.96 8.32
C GLY A 44 16.91 -11.30 8.00
N ILE A 45 16.46 -11.53 6.76
CA ILE A 45 15.80 -12.79 6.37
C ILE A 45 16.81 -13.85 5.94
N ASN A 46 16.59 -15.10 6.36
CA ASN A 46 17.29 -16.26 5.80
C ASN A 46 16.88 -16.45 4.33
N LYS A 47 17.74 -15.98 3.41
CA LYS A 47 17.52 -16.01 1.97
C LYS A 47 17.60 -17.41 1.36
N GLU A 48 18.15 -18.41 2.06
CA GLU A 48 18.18 -19.79 1.58
C GLU A 48 16.80 -20.43 1.72
N ARG A 49 16.12 -20.17 2.85
CA ARG A 49 14.82 -20.77 3.17
C ARG A 49 13.61 -19.93 2.73
N PHE A 50 13.74 -18.60 2.70
CA PHE A 50 12.61 -17.71 2.45
C PHE A 50 12.88 -16.74 1.30
N LYS A 51 11.83 -16.46 0.54
CA LYS A 51 11.71 -15.24 -0.25
C LYS A 51 11.02 -14.18 0.61
N SER A 52 11.43 -12.93 0.49
CA SER A 52 10.85 -11.83 1.26
C SER A 52 10.64 -10.59 0.41
N GLU A 53 9.62 -9.81 0.72
CA GLU A 53 9.24 -8.58 0.02
C GLU A 53 8.72 -7.56 1.03
N CYS A 54 9.25 -6.33 1.00
CA CYS A 54 8.68 -5.20 1.71
C CYS A 54 7.42 -4.72 0.96
N ILE A 55 6.26 -4.75 1.62
CA ILE A 55 4.98 -4.35 1.05
C ILE A 55 4.33 -3.25 1.88
N THR A 56 3.79 -2.24 1.20
CA THR A 56 2.97 -1.21 1.85
C THR A 56 1.59 -1.81 2.13
N ILE A 57 1.15 -1.71 3.38
CA ILE A 57 -0.18 -2.08 3.84
C ILE A 57 -1.07 -0.85 3.77
N TYR A 58 -2.31 -1.05 3.30
CA TYR A 58 -3.27 0.02 3.09
C TYR A 58 -4.52 -0.18 3.92
N GLU A 59 -5.07 0.94 4.40
CA GLU A 59 -6.42 1.05 4.94
C GLU A 59 -7.31 1.79 3.95
N TYR A 60 -8.61 1.56 4.05
CA TYR A 60 -9.63 2.25 3.26
C TYR A 60 -10.54 3.00 4.21
N ILE A 61 -10.66 4.31 3.99
CA ILE A 61 -11.50 5.17 4.83
C ILE A 61 -12.52 5.91 3.98
N ASP A 62 -13.71 6.12 4.52
CA ASP A 62 -14.75 6.90 3.87
C ASP A 62 -14.51 8.39 4.06
N VAL A 63 -14.32 9.10 2.93
CA VAL A 63 -14.19 10.56 2.90
C VAL A 63 -14.93 11.13 1.69
N GLY A 64 -15.23 12.43 1.73
CA GLY A 64 -15.74 13.14 0.56
C GLY A 64 -14.68 13.20 -0.52
N ILE A 65 -14.96 12.65 -1.70
CA ILE A 65 -14.05 12.60 -2.84
C ILE A 65 -14.76 12.99 -4.14
N ARG A 66 -14.00 13.44 -5.14
CA ARG A 66 -14.44 13.52 -6.53
C ARG A 66 -13.31 13.12 -7.47
N ILE A 67 -13.62 12.67 -8.68
CA ILE A 67 -12.59 12.38 -9.67
C ILE A 67 -11.78 13.65 -9.94
N LEU A 68 -10.44 13.52 -9.96
CA LEU A 68 -9.55 14.66 -10.17
C LEU A 68 -9.90 15.40 -11.47
N ASN A 69 -9.98 16.73 -11.40
CA ASN A 69 -10.30 17.62 -12.52
C ASN A 69 -11.71 17.42 -13.10
N SER A 70 -12.61 16.78 -12.35
CA SER A 70 -14.01 16.69 -12.74
C SER A 70 -14.84 17.81 -12.12
N ASN A 71 -15.89 18.22 -12.83
CA ASN A 71 -16.88 19.18 -12.33
C ASN A 71 -18.02 18.52 -11.54
N TYR A 72 -17.84 17.27 -11.12
CA TYR A 72 -18.81 16.57 -10.31
C TYR A 72 -18.74 17.01 -8.84
N ASP A 73 -19.87 16.88 -8.16
CA ASP A 73 -19.94 17.08 -6.71
C ASP A 73 -19.10 16.04 -5.97
N PHE A 74 -18.60 16.43 -4.80
CA PHE A 74 -17.97 15.50 -3.87
C PHE A 74 -19.00 14.48 -3.37
N LYS A 75 -18.61 13.21 -3.33
CA LYS A 75 -19.41 12.09 -2.81
C LYS A 75 -18.58 11.26 -1.85
N SER A 76 -19.23 10.51 -0.96
CA SER A 76 -18.51 9.57 -0.09
C SER A 76 -17.82 8.50 -0.93
N GLY A 77 -16.57 8.18 -0.60
CA GLY A 77 -15.88 7.04 -1.18
C GLY A 77 -14.62 6.65 -0.41
N GLU A 78 -14.18 5.42 -0.67
CA GLU A 78 -13.06 4.78 0.02
C GLU A 78 -11.70 5.28 -0.49
N LEU A 79 -11.07 6.16 0.27
CA LEU A 79 -9.70 6.60 0.03
C LEU A 79 -8.70 5.55 0.51
N LYS A 80 -7.74 5.18 -0.34
CA LYS A 80 -6.68 4.22 -0.05
C LYS A 80 -5.51 4.93 0.66
N ILE A 81 -5.23 4.57 1.91
CA ILE A 81 -4.21 5.21 2.76
C ILE A 81 -3.10 4.20 3.11
N PRO A 82 -1.83 4.50 2.82
CA PRO A 82 -0.71 3.68 3.30
C PRO A 82 -0.51 3.88 4.81
N ILE A 83 -0.62 2.79 5.58
CA ILE A 83 -0.58 2.82 7.05
C ILE A 83 0.66 2.15 7.65
N ALA A 84 1.34 1.28 6.89
CA ALA A 84 2.54 0.60 7.34
C ALA A 84 3.36 0.04 6.18
N CYS A 85 4.65 -0.22 6.41
CA CYS A 85 5.47 -1.09 5.58
C CYS A 85 5.75 -2.40 6.33
N GLN A 86 5.37 -3.53 5.74
CA GLN A 86 5.51 -4.85 6.35
C GLN A 86 6.40 -5.77 5.51
N CYS A 87 7.19 -6.63 6.16
CA CYS A 87 7.88 -7.72 5.48
C CYS A 87 6.93 -8.91 5.27
N ARG A 88 6.70 -9.28 4.01
CA ARG A 88 6.00 -10.52 3.64
C ARG A 88 7.03 -11.61 3.38
N LEU A 89 6.82 -12.78 3.98
CA LEU A 89 7.67 -13.96 3.82
C LEU A 89 6.93 -15.06 3.06
N GLU A 90 7.65 -15.77 2.21
CA GLU A 90 7.20 -16.95 1.50
C GLU A 90 8.29 -18.02 1.62
N GLU A 91 7.93 -19.21 2.10
CA GLU A 91 8.88 -20.32 2.20
C GLU A 91 9.21 -20.84 0.81
N LYS A 92 10.50 -20.99 0.53
CA LYS A 92 10.96 -21.63 -0.69
C LYS A 92 10.70 -23.12 -0.53
N LEU A 93 9.78 -23.66 -1.32
CA LEU A 93 9.67 -25.10 -1.48
C LEU A 93 10.97 -25.58 -2.13
N PHE A 94 11.85 -26.14 -1.31
CA PHE A 94 12.92 -26.99 -1.83
C PHE A 94 12.20 -28.18 -2.47
N SER A 95 12.07 -28.16 -3.80
CA SER A 95 11.99 -29.40 -4.55
C SER A 95 13.30 -30.12 -4.24
N HIS A 96 13.30 -30.93 -3.17
CA HIS A 96 14.18 -32.08 -3.14
C HIS A 96 13.83 -32.83 -4.41
N ASN A 97 14.67 -32.64 -5.42
CA ASN A 97 14.84 -33.61 -6.47
C ASN A 97 14.83 -34.98 -5.79
N LEU A 98 13.74 -35.72 -5.95
CA LEU A 98 13.73 -37.16 -6.04
C LEU A 98 14.67 -37.53 -7.20
N LEU A 99 15.97 -37.30 -7.02
CA LEU A 99 16.99 -38.08 -7.69
C LEU A 99 16.96 -39.42 -6.97
N THR A 100 16.03 -40.27 -7.40
CA THR A 100 16.19 -41.71 -7.29
C THR A 100 17.53 -42.04 -7.93
N ILE A 101 18.55 -42.16 -7.10
CA ILE A 101 19.74 -42.92 -7.44
C ILE A 101 19.24 -44.37 -7.47
N GLU A 102 18.86 -44.85 -8.65
CA GLU A 102 18.78 -46.28 -8.90
C GLU A 102 20.23 -46.80 -8.89
N VAL A 103 20.57 -47.57 -7.85
CA VAL A 103 21.76 -48.44 -7.79
C VAL A 103 21.33 -49.82 -8.25
#